data_AF-A0A367M3W7-F1
#
_entry.id   AF-A0A367M3W7-F1
#
_cell.length_a   1.000
_cell.length_b   1.000
_cell.length_c   1.000
_cell.angle_alpha   90.00
_cell.angle_beta   90.00
_cell.angle_gamma   90.00
#
_symmetry.space_group_name_H-M   'P 1'
#
loop_
_entity.id
_entity.type
_entity.pdbx_description
1 polymer ?
#
loop_
_entity_poly.entity_id
_entity_poly.type
_entity_poly.pdbx_seq_one_letter_code
_entity_poly.pdbx_strand_id
1 'polypeptide(L)'
;HCGRMGNLLIAGRAINMGDCWETGRRRTPGHDWVIVALGHPGSIEAAVVDTLHFKGNYPESCSIQAAFVEGGNEARIEAQSLFWRELLPAQKLEMHQEHRFERHLNALGPITHVRLNIFPDGGVSRLRLFGRPQLP
;
A
#
# COMPACT_ATOMS: atom_id res chain seq x y z
N HIS A 1 -7.67 -10.13 -9.91
CA HIS A 1 -7.18 -11.51 -10.14
C HIS A 1 -7.60 -12.33 -8.92
N CYS A 2 -6.85 -13.35 -8.50
CA CYS A 2 -7.04 -14.04 -7.22
C CYS A 2 -6.80 -13.08 -6.04
N GLY A 3 -7.44 -13.35 -4.88
CA GLY A 3 -7.33 -12.47 -3.72
C GLY A 3 -8.07 -11.12 -3.87
N ARG A 4 -8.48 -10.51 -2.74
CA ARG A 4 -9.23 -9.25 -2.72
C ARG A 4 -8.40 -8.14 -2.08
N MET A 5 -8.56 -6.90 -2.52
CA MET A 5 -7.82 -5.74 -1.99
C MET A 5 -7.97 -5.61 -0.46
N GLY A 6 -9.15 -5.89 0.09
CA GLY A 6 -9.41 -5.84 1.53
C GLY A 6 -8.56 -6.82 2.36
N ASN A 7 -8.01 -7.88 1.74
CA ASN A 7 -7.17 -8.85 2.44
C ASN A 7 -5.87 -8.23 2.97
N LEU A 8 -5.41 -7.13 2.37
CA LEU A 8 -4.21 -6.41 2.82
C LEU A 8 -4.28 -6.00 4.29
N LEU A 9 -5.49 -5.73 4.78
CA LEU A 9 -5.74 -5.14 6.10
C LEU A 9 -6.17 -6.18 7.15
N ILE A 10 -6.37 -7.44 6.75
CA ILE A 10 -6.74 -8.51 7.68
C ILE A 10 -5.63 -8.73 8.71
N ALA A 11 -6.00 -8.94 9.97
CA ALA A 11 -5.08 -9.21 11.07
C ALA A 11 -4.20 -10.45 10.82
N GLY A 12 -3.04 -10.50 11.49
CA GLY A 12 -2.06 -11.58 11.30
C GLY A 12 -1.43 -11.58 9.90
N ARG A 13 -0.92 -12.74 9.49
CA ARG A 13 -0.31 -12.97 8.17
C ARG A 13 -1.20 -13.90 7.34
N ALA A 14 -1.10 -13.84 6.01
CA ALA A 14 -1.87 -14.72 5.13
C ALA A 14 -1.57 -16.20 5.39
N ILE A 15 -2.59 -17.07 5.28
CA ILE A 15 -2.40 -18.53 5.38
C ILE A 15 -1.91 -19.07 4.04
N ASN A 16 -2.40 -18.52 2.93
CA ASN A 16 -1.96 -18.82 1.57
C ASN A 16 -2.17 -17.61 0.63
N MET A 17 -1.85 -17.74 -0.67
CA MET A 17 -2.00 -16.66 -1.65
C MET A 17 -3.45 -16.16 -1.83
N GLY A 18 -4.47 -17.00 -1.60
CA GLY A 18 -5.88 -16.62 -1.69
C GLY A 18 -6.30 -15.61 -0.61
N ASP A 19 -5.55 -15.53 0.49
CA ASP A 19 -5.74 -14.59 1.59
C ASP A 19 -4.96 -13.29 1.40
N CYS A 20 -4.47 -13.01 0.19
CA CYS A 20 -3.68 -11.82 -0.16
C CYS A 20 -4.43 -10.93 -1.15
N TRP A 21 -3.81 -9.83 -1.58
CA TRP A 21 -4.19 -9.10 -2.79
C TRP A 21 -3.24 -9.48 -3.93
N GLU A 22 -3.77 -9.90 -5.07
CA GLU A 22 -2.99 -10.16 -6.28
C GLU A 22 -3.68 -9.55 -7.50
N THR A 23 -2.88 -8.96 -8.39
CA THR A 23 -3.35 -8.37 -9.64
C THR A 23 -3.03 -9.27 -10.84
N GLY A 24 -3.64 -8.98 -11.98
CA GLY A 24 -3.36 -9.72 -13.21
C GLY A 24 -2.05 -9.26 -13.82
N ARG A 25 -1.30 -10.16 -14.46
CA ARG A 25 -0.05 -9.80 -15.15
C ARG A 25 -0.29 -8.68 -16.15
N ARG A 26 0.44 -7.58 -16.00
CA ARG A 26 0.35 -6.41 -16.85
C ARG A 26 1.23 -6.60 -18.08
N ARG A 27 0.71 -6.22 -19.24
CA ARG A 27 1.40 -6.27 -20.54
C ARG A 27 1.50 -4.90 -21.22
N THR A 28 1.10 -3.85 -20.50
CA THR A 28 1.08 -2.46 -20.94
C THR A 28 1.86 -1.59 -19.94
N PRO A 29 2.40 -0.43 -20.35
CA PRO A 29 3.05 0.47 -19.41
C PRO A 29 2.12 0.86 -18.24
N GLY A 30 2.71 1.04 -17.06
CA GLY A 30 2.00 1.45 -15.85
C GLY A 30 2.25 0.52 -14.68
N HIS A 31 1.41 0.65 -13.66
CA HIS A 31 1.51 -0.09 -12.41
C HIS A 31 0.11 -0.29 -11.83
N ASP A 32 -0.04 -1.26 -10.93
CA ASP A 32 -1.28 -1.46 -10.19
C ASP A 32 -1.22 -0.77 -8.83
N TRP A 33 -2.37 -0.43 -8.29
CA TRP A 33 -2.46 0.35 -7.06
C TRP A 33 -3.73 0.05 -6.29
N VAL A 34 -3.74 0.46 -5.02
CA VAL A 34 -4.90 0.41 -4.14
C VAL A 34 -4.87 1.62 -3.21
N ILE A 35 -6.03 2.26 -3.01
CA ILE A 35 -6.20 3.33 -2.03
C ILE A 35 -6.79 2.74 -0.76
N VAL A 36 -6.22 3.11 0.38
CA VAL A 36 -6.68 2.70 1.71
C VAL A 36 -6.97 3.94 2.53
N ALA A 37 -8.19 4.03 3.07
CA ALA A 37 -8.55 5.00 4.09
C ALA A 37 -8.06 4.51 5.47
N LEU A 38 -7.44 5.39 6.23
CA LEU A 38 -7.03 5.13 7.61
C LEU A 38 -8.26 5.25 8.53
N GLY A 39 -8.26 4.47 9.61
CA GLY A 39 -9.34 4.55 10.60
C GLY A 39 -9.40 5.89 11.35
N HIS A 40 -8.26 6.59 11.47
CA HIS A 40 -8.15 7.92 12.04
C HIS A 40 -7.08 8.72 11.28
N PRO A 41 -7.20 10.06 11.18
CA PRO A 41 -6.10 10.89 10.71
C PRO A 41 -4.86 10.71 11.60
N GLY A 42 -3.66 10.78 11.02
CA GLY A 42 -2.43 10.62 11.81
C GLY A 42 -1.15 10.67 10.98
N SER A 43 -0.01 10.67 11.66
CA SER A 43 1.31 10.56 11.02
C SER A 43 1.76 9.11 10.96
N ILE A 44 2.48 8.72 9.92
CA ILE A 44 3.06 7.37 9.77
C ILE A 44 4.54 7.40 10.14
N GLU A 45 4.96 6.45 10.98
CA GLU A 45 6.33 6.29 11.48
C GLU A 45 7.01 5.02 10.94
N ALA A 46 6.22 4.00 10.57
CA ALA A 46 6.72 2.83 9.88
C ALA A 46 5.68 2.27 8.90
N ALA A 47 6.14 1.76 7.77
CA ALA A 47 5.32 1.00 6.83
C ALA A 47 5.87 -0.42 6.69
N VAL A 48 4.99 -1.40 6.61
CA VAL A 48 5.33 -2.78 6.28
C VAL A 48 4.59 -3.23 5.04
N VAL A 49 5.35 -3.74 4.07
CA VAL A 49 4.82 -4.41 2.86
C VAL A 49 5.31 -5.86 2.91
N ASP A 50 4.37 -6.79 3.12
CA ASP A 50 4.67 -8.23 3.22
C ASP A 50 4.33 -8.92 1.90
N THR A 51 5.30 -9.61 1.29
CA THR A 51 5.13 -10.42 0.08
C THR A 51 4.99 -11.92 0.39
N LEU A 52 4.61 -12.28 1.63
CA LEU A 52 4.38 -13.67 2.03
C LEU A 52 3.54 -14.44 1.00
N HIS A 53 3.98 -15.67 0.73
CA HIS A 53 3.47 -16.61 -0.29
C HIS A 53 3.74 -16.26 -1.76
N PHE A 54 4.21 -15.05 -2.08
CA PHE A 54 4.57 -14.67 -3.44
C PHE A 54 6.05 -14.95 -3.70
N LYS A 55 6.34 -16.09 -4.33
CA LYS A 55 7.71 -16.57 -4.62
C LYS A 55 8.20 -16.31 -6.04
N GLY A 56 7.28 -16.02 -6.97
CA GLY A 56 7.61 -15.72 -8.37
C GLY A 56 6.66 -14.72 -9.03
N ASN A 57 5.75 -14.14 -8.25
CA ASN A 57 4.70 -13.22 -8.65
C ASN A 57 4.49 -12.13 -7.58
N TYR A 58 5.56 -11.80 -6.85
CA TYR A 58 5.61 -10.59 -6.03
C TYR A 58 5.94 -9.40 -6.95
N PRO A 59 5.51 -8.18 -6.61
CA PRO A 59 5.89 -7.00 -7.36
C PRO A 59 7.39 -6.71 -7.21
N GLU A 60 8.03 -6.23 -8.28
CA GLU A 60 9.47 -5.91 -8.27
C GLU A 60 9.78 -4.77 -7.30
N SER A 61 8.87 -3.80 -7.21
CA SER A 61 8.98 -2.68 -6.28
C SER A 61 7.61 -2.15 -5.87
N CYS A 62 7.59 -1.34 -4.81
CA CYS A 62 6.41 -0.59 -4.40
C CYS A 62 6.75 0.86 -4.04
N SER A 63 5.77 1.75 -4.11
CA SER A 63 5.80 3.08 -3.48
C SER A 63 4.51 3.33 -2.73
N ILE A 64 4.52 4.30 -1.81
CA ILE A 64 3.32 4.72 -1.09
C ILE A 64 3.18 6.23 -1.25
N GLN A 65 2.04 6.67 -1.78
CA GLN A 65 1.62 8.06 -1.74
C GLN A 65 0.60 8.27 -0.62
N ALA A 66 0.47 9.49 -0.12
CA ALA A 66 -0.50 9.80 0.92
C ALA A 66 -0.98 11.24 0.87
N ALA A 67 -2.17 11.46 1.41
CA ALA A 67 -2.74 12.79 1.60
C ALA A 67 -3.71 12.85 2.78
N PHE A 68 -3.90 14.08 3.25
CA PHE A 68 -5.09 14.45 4.00
C PHE A 68 -6.20 14.81 3.00
N VAL A 69 -7.33 14.10 3.03
CA VAL A 69 -8.42 14.25 2.06
C VAL A 69 -9.62 14.84 2.79
N GLU A 70 -10.05 16.04 2.39
CA GLU A 70 -11.15 16.79 3.00
C GLU A 70 -12.53 16.38 2.43
N GLY A 71 -12.78 15.07 2.40
CA GLY A 71 -13.99 14.49 1.83
C GLY A 71 -13.98 14.38 0.30
N GLY A 72 -15.05 13.79 -0.23
CA GLY A 72 -15.16 13.44 -1.65
C GLY A 72 -15.72 12.04 -1.83
N ASN A 73 -16.24 11.76 -3.03
CA ASN A 73 -16.59 10.39 -3.43
C ASN A 73 -15.36 9.65 -3.96
N GLU A 74 -15.48 8.35 -4.17
CA GLU A 74 -14.38 7.48 -4.63
C GLU A 74 -13.70 7.99 -5.90
N ALA A 75 -14.48 8.39 -6.91
CA ALA A 75 -13.94 8.92 -8.18
C ALA A 75 -13.10 10.19 -7.97
N ARG A 76 -13.52 11.09 -7.09
CA ARG A 76 -12.76 12.30 -6.75
C ARG A 76 -11.47 11.95 -5.99
N ILE A 77 -11.53 11.01 -5.05
CA ILE A 77 -10.36 10.54 -4.29
C ILE A 77 -9.34 9.90 -5.23
N GLU A 78 -9.79 9.05 -6.16
CA GLU A 78 -8.96 8.43 -7.18
C GLU A 78 -8.25 9.49 -8.04
N ALA A 79 -8.99 10.47 -8.58
CA ALA A 79 -8.42 11.54 -9.40
C ALA A 79 -7.39 12.39 -8.63
N GLN A 80 -7.67 12.71 -7.36
CA GLN A 80 -6.72 13.45 -6.51
C GLN A 80 -5.46 12.63 -6.20
N SER A 81 -5.58 11.30 -6.09
CA SER A 81 -4.47 10.43 -5.72
C SER A 81 -3.30 10.47 -6.71
N LEU A 82 -3.55 10.85 -7.96
CA LEU A 82 -2.52 11.06 -8.99
C LEU A 82 -1.50 12.13 -8.59
N PHE A 83 -1.89 13.06 -7.71
CA PHE A 83 -1.08 14.20 -7.27
C PHE A 83 -0.67 14.12 -5.80
N TRP A 84 -0.96 13.00 -5.13
CA TRP A 84 -0.55 12.83 -3.72
C TRP A 84 0.97 12.74 -3.60
N ARG A 85 1.48 13.29 -2.49
CA ARG A 85 2.91 13.28 -2.19
C ARG A 85 3.35 11.87 -1.82
N GLU A 86 4.59 11.51 -2.15
CA GLU A 86 5.18 10.24 -1.75
C GLU A 86 5.44 10.22 -0.24
N LEU A 87 4.79 9.30 0.46
CA LEU A 87 5.11 8.92 1.83
C LEU A 87 6.33 7.98 1.85
N LEU A 88 6.39 7.03 0.92
CA LEU A 88 7.51 6.13 0.70
C LEU A 88 7.87 6.17 -0.80
N PRO A 89 9.03 6.74 -1.17
CA PRO A 89 9.55 6.65 -2.55
C PRO A 89 9.76 5.19 -2.95
N ALA A 90 9.81 4.90 -4.26
CA ALA A 90 9.92 3.53 -4.77
C ALA A 90 11.04 2.71 -4.11
N GLN A 91 10.67 1.56 -3.54
CA GLN A 91 11.57 0.59 -2.89
C GLN A 91 11.48 -0.76 -3.59
N LYS A 92 12.62 -1.43 -3.76
CA LYS A 92 12.66 -2.83 -4.21
C LYS A 92 12.03 -3.73 -3.16
N LEU A 93 11.39 -4.78 -3.64
CA LEU A 93 10.84 -5.86 -2.82
C LEU A 93 11.51 -7.17 -3.19
N GLU A 94 11.49 -8.08 -2.24
CA GLU A 94 12.00 -9.43 -2.32
C GLU A 94 10.85 -10.44 -2.22
N MET A 95 11.13 -11.65 -2.71
CA MET A 95 10.16 -12.73 -2.66
C MET A 95 9.91 -13.19 -1.21
N HIS A 96 8.64 -13.48 -0.89
CA HIS A 96 8.27 -14.12 0.37
C HIS A 96 8.86 -13.45 1.64
N GLN A 97 8.87 -12.12 1.68
CA GLN A 97 9.57 -11.36 2.71
C GLN A 97 8.69 -10.24 3.27
N GLU A 98 8.88 -9.96 4.57
CA GLU A 98 8.34 -8.77 5.20
C GLU A 98 9.35 -7.61 5.06
N HIS A 99 8.91 -6.52 4.43
CA HIS A 99 9.74 -5.33 4.22
C HIS A 99 9.27 -4.23 5.14
N ARG A 100 10.13 -3.83 6.07
CA ARG A 100 9.84 -2.77 7.04
C ARG A 100 10.61 -1.50 6.71
N PHE A 101 9.89 -0.41 6.48
CA PHE A 101 10.43 0.89 6.12
C PHE A 101 10.15 1.91 7.23
N GLU A 102 11.22 2.44 7.83
CA GLU A 102 11.16 3.55 8.79
C GLU A 102 11.95 4.75 8.28
N ARG A 103 13.21 4.52 7.88
CA ARG A 103 14.15 5.57 7.47
C ARG A 103 13.89 6.16 6.09
N HIS A 104 13.08 5.49 5.28
CA HIS A 104 12.74 5.89 3.92
C HIS A 104 11.45 6.70 3.83
N LEU A 105 10.78 6.94 4.97
CA LEU A 105 9.52 7.65 4.99
C LEU A 105 9.72 9.17 4.99
N ASN A 106 8.99 9.85 4.12
CA ASN A 106 8.91 11.30 4.09
C ASN A 106 7.93 11.80 5.17
N ALA A 107 8.30 12.87 5.87
CA ALA A 107 7.40 13.55 6.78
C ALA A 107 6.34 14.37 6.00
N LEU A 108 5.10 13.87 5.96
CA LEU A 108 3.99 14.53 5.28
C LEU A 108 3.03 15.28 6.23
N GLY A 109 3.22 15.12 7.55
CA GLY A 109 2.24 15.54 8.56
C GLY A 109 1.08 14.54 8.67
N PRO A 110 -0.07 14.97 9.23
CA PRO A 110 -1.26 14.12 9.31
C PRO A 110 -1.78 13.75 7.92
N ILE A 111 -2.10 12.48 7.73
CA ILE A 111 -2.74 11.93 6.53
C ILE A 111 -4.00 11.16 6.91
N THR A 112 -4.86 10.92 5.93
CA THR A 112 -6.12 10.16 6.10
C THR A 112 -6.23 9.00 5.13
N HIS A 113 -5.48 9.07 4.02
CA HIS A 113 -5.49 8.06 2.98
C HIS A 113 -4.06 7.79 2.53
N VAL A 114 -3.82 6.54 2.14
CA VAL A 114 -2.62 6.14 1.42
C VAL A 114 -3.00 5.50 0.09
N ARG A 115 -2.09 5.55 -0.87
CA ARG A 115 -2.15 4.79 -2.10
C ARG A 115 -0.89 3.94 -2.17
N LEU A 116 -1.05 2.62 -2.06
CA LEU A 116 0.02 1.67 -2.32
C LEU A 116 0.09 1.42 -3.82
N ASN A 117 1.25 1.66 -4.42
CA ASN A 117 1.55 1.37 -5.82
C ASN A 117 2.50 0.16 -5.88
N ILE A 118 2.22 -0.79 -6.75
CA ILE A 118 3.04 -1.98 -7.00
C ILE A 118 3.46 -2.05 -8.46
N PHE A 119 4.74 -2.29 -8.73
CA PHE A 119 5.29 -2.16 -10.07
C PHE A 119 5.82 -3.50 -10.61
N PRO A 120 5.46 -3.89 -11.85
CA PRO A 120 4.33 -3.38 -12.65
C PRO A 120 2.97 -3.95 -12.19
N ASP A 121 3.00 -5.10 -11.52
CA ASP A 121 1.87 -5.90 -11.04
C ASP A 121 2.40 -6.92 -10.02
N GLY A 122 1.52 -7.75 -9.47
CA GLY A 122 1.90 -8.87 -8.61
C GLY A 122 1.04 -8.98 -7.37
N GLY A 123 1.55 -9.65 -6.35
CA GLY A 123 0.84 -9.88 -5.11
C GLY A 123 1.51 -9.35 -3.86
N VAL A 124 0.68 -8.80 -2.98
CA VAL A 124 1.05 -8.33 -1.65
C VAL A 124 0.16 -9.02 -0.63
N SER A 125 0.80 -9.60 0.38
CA SER A 125 0.12 -10.27 1.47
C SER A 125 -0.53 -9.25 2.40
N ARG A 126 0.26 -8.32 2.94
CA ARG A 126 -0.21 -7.34 3.91
C ARG A 126 0.41 -5.97 3.68
N LEU A 127 -0.39 -4.96 4.00
CA LEU A 127 0.08 -3.61 4.25
C LEU A 127 -0.14 -3.31 5.74
N ARG A 128 0.87 -2.81 6.43
CA ARG A 128 0.73 -2.23 7.77
C ARG A 128 1.29 -0.84 7.78
N LEU A 129 0.58 0.07 8.43
CA LEU A 129 1.03 1.42 8.66
C LEU A 129 0.98 1.65 10.16
N PHE A 130 2.15 1.92 10.74
CA PHE A 130 2.32 2.21 12.15
C PHE A 130 2.58 3.69 12.29
N GLY A 131 1.98 4.31 13.30
CA GLY A 131 2.03 5.74 13.44
C GLY A 131 1.24 6.22 14.64
N ARG A 132 1.13 7.54 14.75
CA ARG A 132 0.40 8.18 15.85
C ARG A 132 -0.91 8.76 15.32
N PRO A 133 -2.06 8.38 15.90
CA PRO A 133 -3.31 9.03 15.57
C PRO A 133 -3.25 10.49 16.01
N GLN A 134 -3.77 11.38 15.17
CA GLN A 134 -4.17 12.71 15.57
C GLN A 134 -5.56 12.58 16.19
N LEU A 135 -5.59 12.35 17.49
CA LEU A 135 -6.84 12.36 18.25
C LEU A 135 -7.36 13.82 18.34
N PRO A 136 -8.68 14.02 18.34
CA PRO A 136 -9.30 15.33 18.54
C PRO A 136 -8.98 15.94 19.91
#